data_AF-A0A841FLI0-F1
#
_entry.id   AF-A0A841FLI0-F1
#
_cell.length_a   1.000
_cell.length_b   1.000
_cell.length_c   1.000
_cell.angle_alpha   90.00
_cell.angle_beta   90.00
_cell.angle_gamma   90.00
#
_symmetry.space_group_name_H-M   'P 1'
#
loop_
_entity.id
_entity.type
_entity.pdbx_description
1 polymer ?
#
loop_
_entity_poly.entity_id
_entity_poly.type
_entity_poly.pdbx_seq_one_letter_code
_entity_poly.pdbx_strand_id
1 'polypeptide(L)'
;MRSRLLSLAFAALVGLTTLVAAPAAYADVVTPGAAPPLRFVSYNMCGNVCSDPQKFDLARRLDYIVAQTDGGGWNADQIHLQEVCRAQYDTLLGRLRAKGFNGLFEKTVWGRSDVCAGGDYGMAILVKGTIADSIVLELTQGGETEEIDAPCVKTYTQNRANWACSVHLYWSNEPLRVAEAKELAAQAKAWQDAGIPVVLGGDFNAFPDEPTMNSFYGTALPGGAGAFREADESDADYFAQGGCDPASVTRCRAGEFTFDGKDADSKIDYLFLGERYFTKVVGDSMPLDTRLSDHRLLRGAATWSDCGVPGTTTAGVIRRDATGALYRYSGKPDGTVAPACKSGTGWNMMTTVVRHGDFDGNGSEDIVAVDAGGLLWLYPADGSGSFSGGTRRQIGTGWQVYDVLLAPGDFNGDAEPDLLGRDAAGDLWFYAGNGTGGYAPKARIGTGWQIYGALLAPGDVNGDGESDLIGRDSAGALWFHAGNGAAGFAAKVGIGTGWQIYDALVAAGDVNGDGRADLVGRDTAGGLWFYAGDGAGGYAARKQVGYGFPAGELIF
;
A
#
# COMPACT_ATOMS: atom_id res chain seq x y z
N MET A 1 -46.55 43.13 68.43
CA MET A 1 -46.04 41.75 68.41
C MET A 1 -44.52 41.79 68.34
N ARG A 2 -43.85 40.90 69.08
CA ARG A 2 -42.44 40.99 69.50
C ARG A 2 -41.42 40.68 68.39
N SER A 3 -40.49 41.63 68.20
CA SER A 3 -39.03 41.61 67.95
C SER A 3 -38.22 40.32 67.64
N ARG A 4 -37.16 40.52 66.82
CA ARG A 4 -35.81 39.87 66.71
C ARG A 4 -35.61 38.85 65.57
N LEU A 5 -34.80 39.18 64.54
CA LEU A 5 -33.33 39.03 64.38
C LEU A 5 -32.89 37.57 64.15
N LEU A 6 -32.03 37.36 63.14
CA LEU A 6 -31.02 36.29 62.89
C LEU A 6 -31.01 35.96 61.38
N SER A 7 -29.92 35.74 60.65
CA SER A 7 -28.47 35.92 60.77
C SER A 7 -27.91 35.61 59.37
N LEU A 8 -26.85 36.29 58.94
CA LEU A 8 -26.08 35.89 57.75
C LEU A 8 -25.41 34.53 57.98
N ALA A 9 -25.49 33.64 56.99
CA ALA A 9 -24.55 32.54 56.82
C ALA A 9 -24.10 32.51 55.34
N PHE A 10 -22.84 32.88 55.12
CA PHE A 10 -22.12 32.72 53.87
C PHE A 10 -21.78 31.23 53.71
N ALA A 11 -22.43 30.53 52.78
CA ALA A 11 -22.05 29.18 52.40
C ALA A 11 -21.01 29.27 51.27
N ALA A 12 -19.75 28.96 51.58
CA ALA A 12 -18.72 28.74 50.58
C ALA A 12 -19.07 27.47 49.78
N LEU A 13 -19.41 27.65 48.51
CA LEU A 13 -19.60 26.54 47.58
C LEU A 13 -18.20 26.00 47.22
N VAL A 14 -17.75 24.97 47.95
CA VAL A 14 -16.64 24.13 47.48
C VAL A 14 -17.20 23.32 46.32
N GLY A 15 -16.92 23.77 45.09
CA GLY A 15 -17.18 23.00 43.89
C GLY A 15 -16.35 21.73 43.94
N LEU A 16 -16.97 20.62 44.30
CA LEU A 16 -16.41 19.29 44.09
C LEU A 16 -16.41 19.07 42.57
N THR A 17 -15.32 19.44 41.90
CA THR A 17 -15.04 18.95 40.55
C THR A 17 -14.81 17.45 40.67
N THR A 18 -15.88 16.69 40.49
CA THR A 18 -15.75 15.29 40.12
C THR A 18 -15.03 15.28 38.77
N LEU A 19 -13.73 14.97 38.80
CA LEU A 19 -13.06 14.42 37.64
C LEU A 19 -13.79 13.12 37.35
N VAL A 20 -14.82 13.19 36.51
CA VAL A 20 -15.25 12.04 35.74
C VAL A 20 -14.06 11.77 34.83
N ALA A 21 -13.21 10.82 35.24
CA ALA A 21 -12.28 10.20 34.32
C ALA A 21 -13.15 9.70 33.16
N ALA A 22 -13.01 10.32 32.00
CA ALA A 22 -13.54 9.73 30.79
C ALA A 22 -12.96 8.31 30.74
N PRO A 23 -13.79 7.26 30.60
CA PRO A 23 -13.23 5.95 30.33
C PRO A 23 -12.35 6.10 29.08
N ALA A 24 -11.14 5.55 29.12
CA ALA A 24 -10.35 5.37 27.91
C ALA A 24 -11.28 4.72 26.87
N ALA A 25 -11.34 5.29 25.68
CA ALA A 25 -12.22 4.81 24.63
C ALA A 25 -11.74 3.42 24.18
N TYR A 26 -12.24 2.35 24.81
CA TYR A 26 -12.14 0.99 24.31
C TYR A 26 -13.30 0.81 23.33
N ALA A 27 -13.00 0.96 22.04
CA ALA A 27 -13.92 0.64 20.97
C ALA A 27 -13.13 -0.17 19.93
N ASP A 28 -12.77 -1.41 20.30
CA ASP A 28 -12.03 -2.34 19.44
C ASP A 28 -12.93 -3.19 18.55
N VAL A 29 -14.26 -3.13 18.73
CA VAL A 29 -15.18 -3.83 17.82
C VAL A 29 -15.06 -3.22 16.42
N VAL A 30 -14.59 -4.02 15.46
CA VAL A 30 -14.42 -3.58 14.08
C VAL A 30 -15.79 -3.56 13.40
N THR A 31 -16.51 -2.46 13.62
CA THR A 31 -17.84 -2.27 13.02
C THR A 31 -17.74 -1.84 11.55
N PRO A 32 -18.72 -2.19 10.70
CA PRO A 32 -18.74 -1.73 9.31
C PRO A 32 -18.65 -0.20 9.11
N GLY A 33 -19.05 0.61 10.10
CA GLY A 33 -19.00 2.08 10.00
C GLY A 33 -17.62 2.68 10.32
N ALA A 34 -16.81 1.98 11.13
CA ALA A 34 -15.48 2.42 11.55
C ALA A 34 -14.34 1.67 10.83
N ALA A 35 -14.65 0.51 10.23
CA ALA A 35 -13.68 -0.34 9.57
C ALA A 35 -13.13 0.31 8.30
N PRO A 36 -11.81 0.16 8.05
CA PRO A 36 -11.21 0.47 6.77
C PRO A 36 -11.97 -0.09 5.56
N PRO A 37 -11.79 0.52 4.36
CA PRO A 37 -12.62 0.22 3.20
C PRO A 37 -12.32 -1.14 2.57
N LEU A 38 -11.08 -1.64 2.67
CA LEU A 38 -10.72 -2.95 2.14
C LEU A 38 -11.02 -4.01 3.19
N ARG A 39 -11.85 -5.00 2.85
CA ARG A 39 -12.45 -5.90 3.85
C ARG A 39 -12.33 -7.37 3.48
N PHE A 40 -12.05 -8.19 4.47
CA PHE A 40 -11.75 -9.60 4.33
C PHE A 40 -12.60 -10.42 5.29
N VAL A 41 -12.78 -11.70 4.96
CA VAL A 41 -13.39 -12.72 5.81
C VAL A 41 -12.56 -13.99 5.71
N SER A 42 -12.22 -14.58 6.85
CA SER A 42 -11.75 -15.97 6.92
C SER A 42 -12.75 -16.81 7.71
N TYR A 43 -13.06 -18.01 7.23
CA TYR A 43 -13.98 -18.90 7.93
C TYR A 43 -13.79 -20.37 7.57
N ASN A 44 -13.41 -21.18 8.56
CA ASN A 44 -13.47 -22.62 8.46
C ASN A 44 -14.94 -23.10 8.55
N MET A 45 -15.44 -23.62 7.42
CA MET A 45 -16.83 -24.05 7.27
C MET A 45 -17.06 -25.44 7.84
N CYS A 46 -16.01 -26.22 8.07
CA CYS A 46 -16.10 -27.51 8.73
C CYS A 46 -17.06 -28.51 8.06
N GLY A 47 -17.19 -28.40 6.72
CA GLY A 47 -17.97 -29.24 5.83
C GLY A 47 -19.37 -29.54 6.33
N ASN A 48 -19.59 -30.80 6.71
CA ASN A 48 -20.80 -31.29 7.37
C ASN A 48 -20.46 -32.03 8.68
N VAL A 49 -19.28 -31.78 9.25
CA VAL A 49 -18.67 -32.66 10.27
C VAL A 49 -18.50 -32.03 11.65
N CYS A 50 -18.31 -30.72 11.78
CA CYS A 50 -17.95 -30.14 13.08
C CYS A 50 -19.13 -29.58 13.91
N SER A 51 -20.29 -29.33 13.29
CA SER A 51 -21.50 -29.00 14.05
C SER A 51 -22.15 -30.27 14.59
N ASP A 52 -22.75 -30.19 15.79
CA ASP A 52 -23.69 -31.20 16.29
C ASP A 52 -24.60 -31.66 15.13
N PRO A 53 -24.54 -32.93 14.68
CA PRO A 53 -25.25 -33.38 13.49
C PRO A 53 -26.77 -33.18 13.57
N GLN A 54 -27.31 -33.04 14.79
CA GLN A 54 -28.72 -32.75 15.04
C GLN A 54 -29.06 -31.26 14.91
N LYS A 55 -28.07 -30.38 14.83
CA LYS A 55 -28.20 -28.91 14.79
C LYS A 55 -27.57 -28.25 13.56
N PHE A 56 -26.90 -29.01 12.69
CA PHE A 56 -26.31 -28.52 11.45
C PHE A 56 -27.36 -27.79 10.58
N ASP A 57 -27.13 -26.49 10.36
CA ASP A 57 -28.01 -25.65 9.53
C ASP A 57 -27.24 -25.07 8.33
N LEU A 58 -27.27 -25.83 7.24
CA LEU A 58 -26.59 -25.46 5.99
C LEU A 58 -27.09 -24.14 5.41
N ALA A 59 -28.40 -23.90 5.43
CA ALA A 59 -28.99 -22.71 4.85
C ALA A 59 -28.53 -21.47 5.61
N ARG A 60 -28.63 -21.52 6.95
CA ARG A 60 -28.17 -20.44 7.83
C ARG A 60 -26.67 -20.19 7.70
N ARG A 61 -25.84 -21.23 7.53
CA ARG A 61 -24.40 -21.06 7.31
C ARG A 61 -24.10 -20.30 6.02
N LEU A 62 -24.73 -20.69 4.92
CA LEU A 62 -24.55 -19.99 3.64
C LEU A 62 -25.08 -18.55 3.72
N ASP A 63 -26.21 -18.33 4.38
CA ASP A 63 -26.75 -16.98 4.64
C ASP A 63 -25.79 -16.13 5.48
N TYR A 64 -25.14 -16.73 6.48
CA TYR A 64 -24.20 -16.06 7.36
C TYR A 64 -22.98 -15.53 6.60
N ILE A 65 -22.45 -16.33 5.64
CA ILE A 65 -21.34 -15.90 4.77
C ILE A 65 -21.83 -14.85 3.76
N VAL A 66 -23.00 -15.04 3.15
CA VAL A 66 -23.55 -14.07 2.19
C VAL A 66 -23.79 -12.71 2.83
N ALA A 67 -24.25 -12.66 4.09
CA ALA A 67 -24.44 -11.41 4.82
C ALA A 67 -23.14 -10.60 4.98
N GLN A 68 -21.97 -11.25 4.97
CA GLN A 68 -20.68 -10.56 5.03
C GLN A 68 -20.36 -9.76 3.75
N THR A 69 -21.12 -9.98 2.67
CA THR A 69 -20.90 -9.33 1.37
C THR A 69 -21.87 -8.19 1.09
N ASP A 70 -22.77 -7.89 2.02
CA ASP A 70 -23.80 -6.86 1.83
C ASP A 70 -23.23 -5.45 1.96
N GLY A 71 -23.54 -4.59 0.98
CA GLY A 71 -23.05 -3.20 0.92
C GLY A 71 -23.48 -2.31 2.10
N GLY A 72 -24.59 -2.65 2.78
CA GLY A 72 -25.04 -2.00 4.02
C GLY A 72 -24.50 -2.66 5.29
N GLY A 73 -23.74 -3.75 5.16
CA GLY A 73 -23.10 -4.51 6.23
C GLY A 73 -21.59 -4.51 6.06
N TRP A 74 -20.96 -5.67 6.27
CA TRP A 74 -19.50 -5.77 6.21
C TRP A 74 -18.94 -5.50 4.81
N ASN A 75 -19.63 -5.88 3.73
CA ASN A 75 -19.18 -5.64 2.34
C ASN A 75 -17.77 -6.17 2.04
N ALA A 76 -17.47 -7.41 2.44
CA ALA A 76 -16.20 -8.06 2.15
C ALA A 76 -15.82 -7.97 0.66
N ASP A 77 -14.52 -7.89 0.40
CA ASP A 77 -13.93 -7.95 -0.94
C ASP A 77 -13.29 -9.32 -1.20
N GLN A 78 -12.86 -10.03 -0.15
CA GLN A 78 -12.27 -11.37 -0.24
C GLN A 78 -12.81 -12.27 0.88
N ILE A 79 -13.05 -13.54 0.55
CA ILE A 79 -13.58 -14.55 1.45
C ILE A 79 -12.73 -15.80 1.31
N HIS A 80 -12.02 -16.14 2.38
CA HIS A 80 -11.11 -17.27 2.49
C HIS A 80 -11.85 -18.37 3.26
N LEU A 81 -12.13 -19.49 2.60
CA LEU A 81 -12.90 -20.58 3.18
C LEU A 81 -12.08 -21.87 3.24
N GLN A 82 -12.18 -22.53 4.38
CA GLN A 82 -11.54 -23.80 4.67
C GLN A 82 -12.60 -24.88 4.89
N GLU A 83 -12.26 -26.14 4.63
CA GLU A 83 -13.14 -27.28 4.88
C GLU A 83 -14.53 -27.16 4.23
N VAL A 84 -14.55 -26.89 2.94
CA VAL A 84 -15.76 -26.59 2.17
C VAL A 84 -16.16 -27.79 1.33
N CYS A 85 -17.44 -28.17 1.38
CA CYS A 85 -17.99 -29.10 0.40
C CYS A 85 -18.17 -28.43 -0.96
N ARG A 86 -17.85 -29.11 -2.06
CA ARG A 86 -18.01 -28.54 -3.41
C ARG A 86 -19.42 -28.00 -3.68
N ALA A 87 -20.46 -28.71 -3.24
CA ALA A 87 -21.84 -28.25 -3.37
C ALA A 87 -22.15 -26.96 -2.57
N GLN A 88 -21.50 -26.78 -1.41
CA GLN A 88 -21.60 -25.54 -0.62
C GLN A 88 -20.95 -24.38 -1.37
N TYR A 89 -19.75 -24.59 -1.89
CA TYR A 89 -19.03 -23.61 -2.70
C TYR A 89 -19.84 -23.19 -3.94
N ASP A 90 -20.33 -24.15 -4.73
CA ASP A 90 -21.08 -23.84 -5.96
C ASP A 90 -22.36 -23.03 -5.65
N THR A 91 -23.07 -23.38 -4.57
CA THR A 91 -24.25 -22.65 -4.10
C THR A 91 -23.88 -21.23 -3.65
N LEU A 92 -22.82 -21.09 -2.86
CA LEU A 92 -22.35 -19.79 -2.37
C LEU A 92 -21.92 -18.88 -3.53
N LEU A 93 -21.06 -19.38 -4.43
CA LEU A 93 -20.60 -18.63 -5.59
C LEU A 93 -21.77 -18.21 -6.49
N GLY A 94 -22.75 -19.10 -6.71
CA GLY A 94 -23.96 -18.78 -7.46
C GLY A 94 -24.71 -17.58 -6.90
N ARG A 95 -24.80 -17.46 -5.56
CA ARG A 95 -25.43 -16.33 -4.87
C ARG A 95 -24.59 -15.05 -4.93
N LEU A 96 -23.26 -15.18 -4.92
CA LEU A 96 -22.35 -14.03 -4.86
C LEU A 96 -21.96 -13.47 -6.24
N ARG A 97 -22.21 -14.19 -7.34
CA ARG A 97 -21.95 -13.69 -8.71
C ARG A 97 -22.64 -12.37 -9.02
N ALA A 98 -23.88 -12.19 -8.57
CA ALA A 98 -24.63 -10.93 -8.75
C ALA A 98 -24.02 -9.76 -7.97
N LYS A 99 -23.16 -10.05 -6.98
CA LYS A 99 -22.39 -9.08 -6.19
C LYS A 99 -20.96 -8.91 -6.72
N GLY A 100 -20.66 -9.47 -7.90
CA GLY A 100 -19.36 -9.35 -8.56
C GLY A 100 -18.29 -10.31 -8.08
N PHE A 101 -18.64 -11.37 -7.33
CA PHE A 101 -17.67 -12.36 -6.89
C PHE A 101 -17.37 -13.42 -7.94
N ASN A 102 -16.08 -13.75 -8.03
CA ASN A 102 -15.53 -14.93 -8.69
C ASN A 102 -14.79 -15.77 -7.64
N GLY A 103 -14.41 -17.01 -7.95
CA GLY A 103 -13.68 -17.81 -7.00
C GLY A 103 -12.96 -19.00 -7.62
N LEU A 104 -12.16 -19.65 -6.79
CA LEU A 104 -11.46 -20.89 -7.05
C LEU A 104 -11.76 -21.87 -5.92
N PHE A 105 -12.01 -23.13 -6.26
CA PHE A 105 -12.17 -24.25 -5.33
C PHE A 105 -11.08 -25.26 -5.64
N GLU A 106 -10.42 -25.77 -4.59
CA GLU A 106 -9.44 -26.85 -4.67
C GLU A 106 -9.85 -27.99 -3.76
N LYS A 107 -9.62 -29.22 -4.18
CA LYS A 107 -9.95 -30.42 -3.42
C LYS A 107 -8.70 -30.90 -2.67
N THR A 108 -8.78 -31.05 -1.36
CA THR A 108 -7.62 -31.45 -0.52
C THR A 108 -7.79 -32.82 0.16
N VAL A 109 -9.01 -33.38 0.17
CA VAL A 109 -9.28 -34.68 0.82
C VAL A 109 -9.95 -35.65 -0.15
N TRP A 110 -9.44 -36.88 -0.20
CA TRP A 110 -9.92 -37.93 -1.09
C TRP A 110 -10.77 -38.99 -0.37
N GLY A 111 -12.00 -39.21 -0.84
CA GLY A 111 -12.72 -40.47 -0.61
C GLY A 111 -13.30 -40.69 0.80
N ARG A 112 -13.47 -39.63 1.59
CA ARG A 112 -14.18 -39.67 2.88
C ARG A 112 -15.70 -39.69 2.66
N SER A 113 -16.32 -40.87 2.72
CA SER A 113 -17.78 -41.01 2.52
C SER A 113 -18.64 -40.35 3.61
N ASP A 114 -18.05 -40.13 4.79
CA ASP A 114 -18.65 -39.42 5.93
C ASP A 114 -18.73 -37.89 5.71
N VAL A 115 -17.88 -37.36 4.83
CA VAL A 115 -17.77 -35.93 4.54
C VAL A 115 -18.47 -35.61 3.23
N CYS A 116 -19.21 -34.51 3.19
CA CYS A 116 -19.91 -34.00 2.00
C CYS A 116 -20.79 -35.02 1.26
N ALA A 117 -21.35 -36.00 1.99
CA ALA A 117 -22.08 -37.13 1.42
C ALA A 117 -21.27 -37.89 0.32
N GLY A 118 -19.95 -37.98 0.50
CA GLY A 118 -19.01 -38.59 -0.43
C GLY A 118 -18.63 -37.71 -1.63
N GLY A 119 -19.05 -36.44 -1.64
CA GLY A 119 -18.62 -35.44 -2.63
C GLY A 119 -17.24 -34.85 -2.33
N ASP A 120 -16.77 -33.97 -3.22
CA ASP A 120 -15.48 -33.29 -3.04
C ASP A 120 -15.49 -32.33 -1.85
N TYR A 121 -14.37 -32.32 -1.14
CA TYR A 121 -14.09 -31.52 0.05
C TYR A 121 -12.72 -30.86 -0.08
N GLY A 122 -12.64 -29.60 0.31
CA GLY A 122 -11.37 -28.89 0.33
C GLY A 122 -11.51 -27.41 0.62
N MET A 123 -10.87 -26.59 -0.19
CA MET A 123 -10.58 -25.19 0.10
C MET A 123 -11.20 -24.28 -0.94
N ALA A 124 -11.59 -23.07 -0.56
CA ALA A 124 -12.09 -22.09 -1.52
C ALA A 124 -11.63 -20.68 -1.21
N ILE A 125 -11.42 -19.90 -2.28
CA ILE A 125 -11.20 -18.46 -2.23
C ILE A 125 -12.22 -17.79 -3.14
N LEU A 126 -12.93 -16.79 -2.61
CA LEU A 126 -13.87 -15.97 -3.37
C LEU A 126 -13.47 -14.51 -3.28
N VAL A 127 -13.41 -13.82 -4.41
CA VAL A 127 -12.95 -12.44 -4.52
C VAL A 127 -13.92 -11.63 -5.36
N LYS A 128 -14.18 -10.39 -4.93
CA LYS A 128 -14.91 -9.40 -5.71
C LYS A 128 -14.02 -8.90 -6.85
N GLY A 129 -14.56 -8.83 -8.07
CA GLY A 129 -13.80 -8.46 -9.26
C GLY A 129 -13.25 -9.68 -10.01
N THR A 130 -12.35 -9.43 -10.96
CA THR A 130 -11.87 -10.43 -11.92
C THR A 130 -10.66 -11.17 -11.37
N ILE A 131 -10.64 -12.50 -11.55
CA ILE A 131 -9.45 -13.33 -11.35
C ILE A 131 -8.58 -13.20 -12.61
N ALA A 132 -7.43 -12.56 -12.47
CA ALA A 132 -6.46 -12.33 -13.54
C ALA A 132 -5.47 -13.48 -13.70
N ASP A 133 -5.22 -14.21 -12.62
CA ASP A 133 -4.37 -15.39 -12.58
C ASP A 133 -4.76 -16.26 -11.38
N SER A 134 -4.40 -17.54 -11.40
CA SER A 134 -4.69 -18.47 -10.32
C SER A 134 -3.62 -19.55 -10.23
N ILE A 135 -3.28 -19.93 -9.01
CA ILE A 135 -2.35 -21.02 -8.72
C ILE A 135 -2.80 -21.76 -7.47
N VAL A 136 -2.58 -23.07 -7.46
CA VAL A 136 -2.72 -23.91 -6.28
C VAL A 136 -1.31 -24.20 -5.79
N LEU A 137 -1.00 -23.85 -4.54
CA LEU A 137 0.27 -24.18 -3.94
C LEU A 137 0.15 -25.53 -3.25
N GLU A 138 0.88 -26.51 -3.76
CA GLU A 138 1.05 -27.84 -3.16
C GLU A 138 2.07 -27.72 -2.03
N LEU A 139 1.63 -27.82 -0.78
CA LEU A 139 2.48 -27.63 0.40
C LEU A 139 2.82 -28.95 1.10
N THR A 140 2.23 -30.06 0.68
CA THR A 140 2.45 -31.40 1.25
C THR A 140 3.94 -31.77 1.27
N GLN A 141 4.50 -32.08 2.45
CA GLN A 141 5.92 -32.39 2.64
C GLN A 141 6.22 -33.90 2.65
N GLY A 142 5.19 -34.73 2.89
CA GLY A 142 5.26 -36.18 2.99
C GLY A 142 5.20 -36.67 4.44
N GLY A 143 4.15 -37.42 4.76
CA GLY A 143 3.87 -37.94 6.10
C GLY A 143 2.56 -37.43 6.70
N GLU A 144 1.94 -36.47 6.03
CA GLU A 144 0.57 -36.01 6.27
C GLU A 144 -0.44 -37.11 5.92
N THR A 145 -1.62 -37.03 6.52
CA THR A 145 -2.75 -37.94 6.25
C THR A 145 -3.72 -37.41 5.20
N GLU A 146 -3.46 -36.20 4.71
CA GLU A 146 -4.22 -35.49 3.69
C GLU A 146 -3.27 -34.62 2.85
N GLU A 147 -3.73 -34.20 1.67
CA GLU A 147 -2.99 -33.25 0.85
C GLU A 147 -3.19 -31.84 1.41
N ILE A 148 -2.10 -31.06 1.44
CA ILE A 148 -2.09 -29.69 1.95
C ILE A 148 -1.94 -28.75 0.77
N ASP A 149 -3.06 -28.23 0.29
CA ASP A 149 -3.07 -27.28 -0.84
C ASP A 149 -3.69 -25.94 -0.46
N ALA A 150 -3.07 -24.86 -0.96
CA ALA A 150 -3.55 -23.50 -0.79
C ALA A 150 -3.98 -22.90 -2.14
N PRO A 151 -5.31 -22.78 -2.43
CA PRO A 151 -5.77 -22.08 -3.62
C PRO A 151 -5.53 -20.58 -3.47
N CYS A 152 -4.81 -20.02 -4.45
CA CYS A 152 -4.46 -18.61 -4.53
C CYS A 152 -4.96 -18.00 -5.83
N VAL A 153 -5.56 -16.82 -5.75
CA VAL A 153 -6.01 -16.06 -6.93
C VAL A 153 -5.37 -14.68 -6.94
N LYS A 154 -4.93 -14.25 -8.13
CA LYS A 154 -4.55 -12.87 -8.38
C LYS A 154 -5.79 -12.11 -8.81
N THR A 155 -6.20 -11.14 -8.01
CA THR A 155 -7.41 -10.36 -8.23
C THR A 155 -7.12 -8.86 -8.24
N TYR A 156 -8.02 -8.07 -8.80
CA TYR A 156 -8.02 -6.61 -8.68
C TYR A 156 -9.05 -6.20 -7.64
N THR A 157 -8.60 -6.01 -6.40
CA THR A 157 -9.46 -5.53 -5.32
C THR A 157 -9.34 -4.02 -5.21
N GLN A 158 -10.48 -3.31 -5.32
CA GLN A 158 -10.51 -1.84 -5.36
C GLN A 158 -9.49 -1.27 -6.36
N ASN A 159 -9.44 -1.85 -7.57
CA ASN A 159 -8.52 -1.53 -8.67
C ASN A 159 -7.04 -1.84 -8.44
N ARG A 160 -6.66 -2.48 -7.33
CA ARG A 160 -5.28 -2.89 -7.06
C ARG A 160 -5.10 -4.40 -7.16
N ALA A 161 -4.12 -4.81 -7.98
CA ALA A 161 -3.74 -6.20 -8.10
C ALA A 161 -3.18 -6.73 -6.77
N ASN A 162 -3.66 -7.87 -6.30
CA ASN A 162 -3.12 -8.57 -5.14
C ASN A 162 -3.35 -10.08 -5.26
N TRP A 163 -2.54 -10.87 -4.56
CA TRP A 163 -2.79 -12.30 -4.36
C TRP A 163 -3.59 -12.52 -3.08
N ALA A 164 -4.63 -13.34 -3.17
CA ALA A 164 -5.43 -13.79 -2.06
C ALA A 164 -5.40 -15.32 -2.00
N CYS A 165 -5.03 -15.89 -0.85
CA CYS A 165 -4.91 -17.34 -0.67
C CYS A 165 -5.77 -17.82 0.50
N SER A 166 -6.47 -18.94 0.32
CA SER A 166 -7.09 -19.67 1.43
C SER A 166 -6.10 -20.69 1.98
N VAL A 167 -5.87 -20.71 3.29
CA VAL A 167 -4.82 -21.52 3.93
C VAL A 167 -5.43 -22.53 4.90
N HIS A 168 -4.96 -23.77 4.85
CA HIS A 168 -5.25 -24.81 5.83
C HIS A 168 -4.00 -25.66 6.02
N LEU A 169 -3.22 -25.42 7.08
CA LEU A 169 -1.96 -26.14 7.33
C LEU A 169 -2.21 -27.43 8.11
N TYR A 170 -1.27 -28.36 8.08
CA TYR A 170 -1.47 -29.68 8.67
C TYR A 170 -1.60 -29.65 10.19
N TRP A 171 -2.64 -30.30 10.73
CA TRP A 171 -3.02 -30.20 12.15
C TRP A 171 -2.22 -31.11 13.09
N SER A 172 -1.65 -32.22 12.60
CA SER A 172 -1.22 -33.33 13.48
C SER A 172 0.28 -33.37 13.78
N ASN A 173 1.12 -32.65 13.02
CA ASN A 173 2.57 -32.73 13.14
C ASN A 173 3.23 -31.36 12.92
N GLU A 174 3.71 -30.74 14.00
CA GLU A 174 4.32 -29.41 13.95
C GLU A 174 5.53 -29.32 13.00
N PRO A 175 6.51 -30.24 13.00
CA PRO A 175 7.61 -30.19 12.02
C PRO A 175 7.17 -30.13 10.55
N LEU A 176 6.15 -30.91 10.16
CA LEU A 176 5.59 -30.85 8.80
C LEU A 176 4.93 -29.49 8.54
N ARG A 177 4.07 -29.06 9.48
CA ARG A 177 3.38 -27.76 9.45
C ARG A 177 4.34 -26.57 9.34
N VAL A 178 5.49 -26.62 10.03
CA VAL A 178 6.55 -25.60 9.94
C VAL A 178 7.17 -25.56 8.54
N ALA A 179 7.35 -26.70 7.89
CA ALA A 179 7.89 -26.77 6.54
C ALA A 179 6.88 -26.24 5.51
N GLU A 180 5.61 -26.63 5.61
CA GLU A 180 4.49 -26.07 4.82
C GLU A 180 4.42 -24.54 4.96
N ALA A 181 4.47 -24.03 6.19
CA ALA A 181 4.42 -22.60 6.48
C ALA A 181 5.58 -21.83 5.83
N LYS A 182 6.79 -22.42 5.80
CA LYS A 182 7.96 -21.81 5.16
C LYS A 182 7.81 -21.75 3.64
N GLU A 183 7.28 -22.80 3.03
CA GLU A 183 7.04 -22.85 1.59
C GLU A 183 5.99 -21.80 1.16
N LEU A 184 4.87 -21.74 1.88
CA LEU A 184 3.84 -20.73 1.67
C LEU A 184 4.41 -19.30 1.84
N ALA A 185 5.14 -19.04 2.92
CA ALA A 185 5.74 -17.74 3.18
C ALA A 185 6.80 -17.35 2.13
N ALA A 186 7.59 -18.31 1.64
CA ALA A 186 8.58 -18.06 0.58
C ALA A 186 7.92 -17.67 -0.73
N GLN A 187 6.86 -18.39 -1.14
CA GLN A 187 6.12 -18.05 -2.35
C GLN A 187 5.41 -16.69 -2.22
N ALA A 188 4.78 -16.43 -1.08
CA ALA A 188 4.14 -15.14 -0.83
C ALA A 188 5.15 -13.99 -0.83
N LYS A 189 6.34 -14.20 -0.26
CA LYS A 189 7.44 -13.25 -0.33
C LYS A 189 7.87 -12.99 -1.78
N ALA A 190 7.96 -14.00 -2.63
CA ALA A 190 8.31 -13.82 -4.04
C ALA A 190 7.30 -12.91 -4.77
N TRP A 191 6.00 -13.03 -4.48
CA TRP A 191 4.99 -12.13 -5.03
C TRP A 191 5.11 -10.69 -4.50
N GLN A 192 5.37 -10.54 -3.21
CA GLN A 192 5.65 -9.23 -2.60
C GLN A 192 6.90 -8.59 -3.20
N ASP A 193 7.97 -9.36 -3.42
CA ASP A 193 9.19 -8.86 -4.06
C ASP A 193 8.94 -8.47 -5.53
N ALA A 194 7.99 -9.12 -6.20
CA ALA A 194 7.52 -8.76 -7.54
C ALA A 194 6.64 -7.48 -7.56
N GLY A 195 6.28 -6.94 -6.39
CA GLY A 195 5.49 -5.73 -6.22
C GLY A 195 3.98 -5.96 -6.04
N ILE A 196 3.55 -7.20 -5.77
CA ILE A 196 2.14 -7.55 -5.65
C ILE A 196 1.81 -7.84 -4.18
N PRO A 197 0.88 -7.08 -3.53
CA PRO A 197 0.39 -7.37 -2.19
C PRO A 197 -0.16 -8.80 -2.07
N VAL A 198 -0.04 -9.36 -0.86
CA VAL A 198 -0.55 -10.70 -0.55
C VAL A 198 -1.41 -10.65 0.71
N VAL A 199 -2.56 -11.33 0.65
CA VAL A 199 -3.45 -11.61 1.78
C VAL A 199 -3.55 -13.13 1.95
N LEU A 200 -3.18 -13.62 3.12
CA LEU A 200 -3.35 -15.02 3.50
C LEU A 200 -4.44 -15.07 4.56
N GLY A 201 -5.49 -15.86 4.32
CA GLY A 201 -6.58 -16.06 5.27
C GLY A 201 -6.86 -17.54 5.44
N GLY A 202 -7.01 -17.98 6.67
CA GLY A 202 -7.46 -19.34 6.92
C GLY A 202 -7.11 -19.88 8.29
N ASP A 203 -7.18 -21.19 8.39
CA ASP A 203 -6.90 -21.96 9.59
C ASP A 203 -5.47 -22.50 9.52
N PHE A 204 -4.59 -21.94 10.34
CA PHE A 204 -3.18 -22.31 10.33
C PHE A 204 -2.92 -23.50 11.26
N ASN A 205 -3.95 -23.98 11.97
CA ASN A 205 -3.87 -25.04 12.96
C ASN A 205 -2.83 -24.81 14.07
N ALA A 206 -2.31 -23.60 14.25
CA ALA A 206 -1.16 -23.29 15.11
C ALA A 206 -1.45 -22.10 16.02
N PHE A 207 -0.91 -22.11 17.24
CA PHE A 207 -1.04 -20.97 18.17
C PHE A 207 -0.07 -19.83 17.85
N PRO A 208 -0.34 -18.58 18.29
CA PRO A 208 0.46 -17.41 17.91
C PRO A 208 1.97 -17.50 18.26
N ASP A 209 2.33 -18.21 19.33
CA ASP A 209 3.70 -18.36 19.83
C ASP A 209 4.43 -19.60 19.25
N GLU A 210 3.74 -20.44 18.49
CA GLU A 210 4.35 -21.64 17.91
C GLU A 210 5.36 -21.31 16.78
N PRO A 211 6.43 -22.10 16.64
CA PRO A 211 7.40 -22.01 15.55
C PRO A 211 6.82 -21.88 14.14
N THR A 212 5.67 -22.51 13.88
CA THR A 212 4.93 -22.41 12.61
C THR A 212 4.69 -20.95 12.21
N MET A 213 4.30 -20.12 13.19
CA MET A 213 3.86 -18.74 12.96
C MET A 213 5.01 -17.76 12.70
N ASN A 214 6.25 -18.16 13.01
CA ASN A 214 7.43 -17.32 12.79
C ASN A 214 7.63 -16.94 11.32
N SER A 215 7.18 -17.79 10.38
CA SER A 215 7.26 -17.55 8.94
C SER A 215 6.41 -16.36 8.46
N PHE A 216 5.38 -15.98 9.22
CA PHE A 216 4.41 -14.97 8.81
C PHE A 216 4.59 -13.65 9.56
N TYR A 217 4.63 -13.69 10.90
CA TYR A 217 4.74 -12.49 11.72
C TYR A 217 5.99 -11.67 11.39
N GLY A 218 5.79 -10.35 11.25
CA GLY A 218 6.86 -9.40 10.96
C GLY A 218 7.99 -9.41 12.00
N THR A 219 9.20 -9.07 11.55
CA THR A 219 10.43 -9.10 12.37
C THR A 219 10.43 -8.13 13.56
N ALA A 220 9.45 -7.22 13.62
CA ALA A 220 9.23 -6.34 14.78
C ALA A 220 8.65 -7.09 15.99
N LEU A 221 8.03 -8.26 15.78
CA LEU A 221 7.48 -9.10 16.84
C LEU A 221 8.47 -10.20 17.25
N PRO A 222 8.52 -10.59 18.53
CA PRO A 222 9.43 -11.63 19.01
C PRO A 222 9.33 -12.92 18.19
N GLY A 223 10.47 -13.45 17.72
CA GLY A 223 10.53 -14.65 16.87
C GLY A 223 10.08 -14.46 15.43
N GLY A 224 9.65 -13.25 15.02
CA GLY A 224 9.16 -12.97 13.67
C GLY A 224 10.27 -13.04 12.63
N ALA A 225 10.01 -13.77 11.55
CA ALA A 225 10.90 -13.85 10.38
C ALA A 225 10.15 -13.53 9.07
N GLY A 226 8.84 -13.23 9.16
CA GLY A 226 8.01 -12.93 8.02
C GLY A 226 7.92 -11.45 7.69
N ALA A 227 6.99 -11.15 6.78
CA ALA A 227 6.72 -9.80 6.28
C ALA A 227 5.22 -9.47 6.33
N PHE A 228 4.47 -10.14 7.22
CA PHE A 228 3.05 -9.92 7.39
C PHE A 228 2.73 -9.26 8.73
N ARG A 229 1.62 -8.53 8.68
CA ARG A 229 0.86 -8.04 9.82
C ARG A 229 -0.37 -8.92 9.94
N GLU A 230 -0.56 -9.54 11.09
CA GLU A 230 -1.79 -10.24 11.41
C GLU A 230 -2.87 -9.21 11.75
N ALA A 231 -4.14 -9.52 11.48
CA ALA A 231 -5.20 -8.52 11.59
C ALA A 231 -5.52 -8.10 13.03
N ASP A 232 -5.30 -8.99 13.99
CA ASP A 232 -5.71 -8.90 15.38
C ASP A 232 -4.54 -8.54 16.32
N GLU A 233 -3.31 -8.53 15.80
CA GLU A 233 -2.10 -8.30 16.59
C GLU A 233 -2.03 -6.90 17.21
N SER A 234 -2.96 -5.99 16.88
CA SER A 234 -3.10 -4.66 17.50
C SER A 234 -4.21 -4.56 18.54
N ASP A 235 -4.99 -5.63 18.76
CA ASP A 235 -6.04 -5.64 19.77
C ASP A 235 -5.43 -5.78 21.17
N ALA A 236 -5.38 -4.66 21.88
CA ALA A 236 -4.77 -4.55 23.18
C ALA A 236 -5.54 -5.30 24.28
N ASP A 237 -6.83 -5.60 24.08
CA ASP A 237 -7.66 -6.32 25.05
C ASP A 237 -7.21 -7.79 25.16
N TYR A 238 -6.56 -8.32 24.12
CA TYR A 238 -6.06 -9.70 24.08
C TYR A 238 -4.55 -9.83 24.29
N PHE A 239 -3.80 -8.73 24.44
CA PHE A 239 -2.34 -8.77 24.61
C PHE A 239 -1.86 -9.63 25.78
N ALA A 240 -2.62 -9.64 26.87
CA ALA A 240 -2.31 -10.48 28.02
C ALA A 240 -2.27 -11.98 27.67
N GLN A 241 -3.06 -12.43 26.68
CA GLN A 241 -3.06 -13.81 26.19
C GLN A 241 -1.76 -14.16 25.46
N GLY A 242 -1.16 -13.21 24.74
CA GLY A 242 0.16 -13.35 24.12
C GLY A 242 1.33 -12.98 25.03
N GLY A 243 1.07 -12.72 26.32
CA GLY A 243 2.11 -12.35 27.29
C GLY A 243 2.69 -10.94 27.10
N CYS A 244 1.96 -10.04 26.44
CA CYS A 244 2.38 -8.66 26.21
C CYS A 244 1.73 -7.69 27.21
N ASP A 245 2.46 -6.63 27.57
CA ASP A 245 1.91 -5.52 28.35
C ASP A 245 1.41 -4.41 27.41
N PRO A 246 0.08 -4.15 27.33
CA PRO A 246 -0.51 -3.14 26.45
C PRO A 246 -0.09 -1.71 26.78
N ALA A 247 0.49 -1.45 27.96
CA ALA A 247 1.09 -0.15 28.26
C ALA A 247 2.47 0.05 27.59
N SER A 248 3.11 -1.03 27.13
CA SER A 248 4.50 -1.05 26.66
C SER A 248 4.65 -1.28 25.16
N VAL A 249 3.68 -1.94 24.54
CA VAL A 249 3.70 -2.28 23.12
C VAL A 249 2.38 -1.92 22.46
N THR A 250 2.42 -1.69 21.15
CA THR A 250 1.24 -1.43 20.32
C THR A 250 0.86 -2.61 19.43
N ARG A 251 1.67 -3.69 19.46
CA ARG A 251 1.45 -4.94 18.73
C ARG A 251 1.88 -6.12 19.59
N CYS A 252 1.15 -7.23 19.49
CA CYS A 252 1.44 -8.48 20.17
C CYS A 252 1.03 -9.67 19.29
N ARG A 253 1.73 -10.80 19.41
CA ARG A 253 1.26 -12.07 18.84
C ARG A 253 0.13 -12.63 19.71
N ALA A 254 -1.00 -11.96 19.67
CA ALA A 254 -2.19 -12.24 20.43
C ALA A 254 -3.42 -11.93 19.58
N GLY A 255 -4.58 -12.20 20.14
CA GLY A 255 -5.85 -11.88 19.52
C GLY A 255 -6.97 -12.74 20.11
N GLU A 256 -8.15 -12.55 19.57
CA GLU A 256 -9.34 -13.28 19.93
C GLU A 256 -9.23 -14.78 19.61
N PHE A 257 -9.87 -15.58 20.45
CA PHE A 257 -10.05 -16.99 20.12
C PHE A 257 -10.92 -17.12 18.89
N THR A 258 -10.52 -18.00 17.98
CA THR A 258 -11.18 -18.27 16.71
C THR A 258 -11.72 -19.68 16.59
N PHE A 259 -11.36 -20.57 17.52
CA PHE A 259 -11.78 -21.97 17.55
C PHE A 259 -12.24 -22.41 18.96
N ASP A 260 -13.37 -23.11 19.04
CA ASP A 260 -13.87 -23.77 20.26
C ASP A 260 -13.31 -25.19 20.34
N GLY A 261 -12.13 -25.32 20.95
CA GLY A 261 -11.49 -26.60 21.19
C GLY A 261 -12.20 -27.40 22.29
N LYS A 262 -12.18 -28.74 22.17
CA LYS A 262 -12.85 -29.66 23.11
C LYS A 262 -12.53 -29.43 24.60
N ASP A 263 -11.36 -28.85 24.91
CA ASP A 263 -10.87 -28.60 26.27
C ASP A 263 -10.61 -27.11 26.58
N ALA A 264 -10.46 -26.24 25.57
CA ALA A 264 -10.32 -24.78 25.71
C ALA A 264 -10.43 -24.07 24.35
N ASP A 265 -10.97 -22.84 24.38
CA ASP A 265 -10.93 -21.91 23.24
C ASP A 265 -9.48 -21.61 22.82
N SER A 266 -9.27 -21.38 21.52
CA SER A 266 -7.95 -21.19 20.94
C SER A 266 -7.96 -20.21 19.75
N LYS A 267 -6.83 -19.53 19.49
CA LYS A 267 -6.60 -18.73 18.27
C LYS A 267 -5.77 -19.54 17.28
N ILE A 268 -6.39 -19.99 16.19
CA ILE A 268 -5.74 -20.76 15.12
C ILE A 268 -6.12 -20.30 13.71
N ASP A 269 -7.22 -19.54 13.58
CA ASP A 269 -7.55 -18.81 12.35
C ASP A 269 -6.93 -17.42 12.32
N TYR A 270 -6.43 -17.03 11.14
CA TYR A 270 -5.71 -15.78 10.94
C TYR A 270 -6.06 -15.10 9.62
N LEU A 271 -5.87 -13.78 9.61
CA LEU A 271 -5.76 -12.95 8.41
C LEU A 271 -4.41 -12.23 8.44
N PHE A 272 -3.49 -12.65 7.57
CA PHE A 272 -2.17 -12.05 7.40
C PHE A 272 -2.13 -11.18 6.15
N LEU A 273 -1.76 -9.92 6.34
CA LEU A 273 -1.67 -8.90 5.31
C LEU A 273 -0.22 -8.45 5.16
N GLY A 274 0.33 -8.44 3.94
CA GLY A 274 1.72 -8.06 3.71
C GLY A 274 2.02 -6.66 4.26
N GLU A 275 2.86 -6.55 5.31
CA GLU A 275 3.01 -5.35 6.14
C GLU A 275 3.46 -4.13 5.32
N ARG A 276 4.16 -4.37 4.20
CA ARG A 276 4.57 -3.35 3.24
C ARG A 276 3.40 -2.66 2.52
N TYR A 277 2.30 -3.38 2.34
CA TYR A 277 1.23 -3.03 1.40
C TYR A 277 -0.10 -2.70 2.06
N PHE A 278 -0.21 -2.92 3.37
CA PHE A 278 -1.43 -2.69 4.13
C PHE A 278 -1.12 -1.86 5.37
N THR A 279 -1.98 -0.88 5.63
CA THR A 279 -1.95 -0.02 6.82
C THR A 279 -3.32 -0.04 7.49
N LYS A 280 -3.41 0.48 8.73
CA LYS A 280 -4.64 0.47 9.54
C LYS A 280 -5.30 -0.93 9.56
N VAL A 281 -4.46 -1.95 9.62
CA VAL A 281 -4.92 -3.33 9.66
C VAL A 281 -5.56 -3.57 11.02
N VAL A 282 -6.80 -4.05 11.00
CA VAL A 282 -7.60 -4.39 12.17
C VAL A 282 -8.38 -5.67 11.89
N GLY A 283 -8.71 -6.42 12.92
CA GLY A 283 -9.42 -7.70 12.83
C GLY A 283 -10.36 -7.85 14.03
N ASP A 284 -11.33 -8.73 13.88
CA ASP A 284 -12.31 -9.06 14.94
C ASP A 284 -12.95 -10.41 14.61
N SER A 285 -13.05 -11.27 15.62
CA SER A 285 -13.67 -12.58 15.59
C SER A 285 -15.13 -12.50 16.03
N MET A 286 -16.01 -12.86 15.12
CA MET A 286 -17.45 -12.86 15.39
C MET A 286 -17.84 -13.89 16.46
N PRO A 287 -18.94 -13.67 17.22
CA PRO A 287 -19.45 -14.64 18.17
C PRO A 287 -19.69 -16.03 17.57
N LEU A 288 -19.34 -17.06 18.32
CA LEU A 288 -19.53 -18.45 17.91
C LEU A 288 -21.02 -18.82 17.82
N ASP A 289 -21.42 -19.41 16.69
CA ASP A 289 -22.71 -20.12 16.55
C ASP A 289 -22.39 -21.59 16.25
N THR A 290 -22.41 -22.44 17.29
CA THR A 290 -22.04 -23.87 17.22
C THR A 290 -22.93 -24.72 16.32
N ARG A 291 -24.03 -24.14 15.81
CA ARG A 291 -24.87 -24.75 14.77
C ARG A 291 -24.28 -24.56 13.37
N LEU A 292 -23.38 -23.59 13.23
CA LEU A 292 -22.74 -23.21 11.98
C LEU A 292 -21.33 -23.76 11.90
N SER A 293 -20.49 -23.57 12.91
CA SER A 293 -19.13 -24.13 12.95
C SER A 293 -18.65 -24.11 14.41
N ASP A 294 -17.65 -24.91 14.72
CA ASP A 294 -16.82 -24.78 15.92
C ASP A 294 -15.75 -23.68 15.76
N HIS A 295 -15.55 -23.18 14.54
CA HIS A 295 -14.81 -21.96 14.27
C HIS A 295 -15.69 -20.72 14.29
N ARG A 296 -15.08 -19.60 14.68
CA ARG A 296 -15.63 -18.26 14.59
C ARG A 296 -15.25 -17.65 13.26
N LEU A 297 -16.13 -16.80 12.75
CA LEU A 297 -15.86 -16.06 11.51
C LEU A 297 -14.95 -14.88 11.84
N LEU A 298 -13.75 -14.87 11.25
CA LEU A 298 -12.80 -13.79 11.43
C LEU A 298 -13.00 -12.73 10.34
N ARG A 299 -13.18 -11.49 10.75
CA ARG A 299 -13.19 -10.32 9.87
C ARG A 299 -11.84 -9.62 9.96
N GLY A 300 -11.43 -9.04 8.84
CA GLY A 300 -10.27 -8.15 8.80
C GLY A 300 -10.51 -6.98 7.88
N ALA A 301 -9.94 -5.83 8.19
CA ALA A 301 -10.01 -4.66 7.35
C ALA A 301 -8.67 -3.92 7.31
N ALA A 302 -8.38 -3.26 6.20
CA ALA A 302 -7.17 -2.47 6.03
C ALA A 302 -7.38 -1.29 5.07
N THR A 303 -6.40 -0.40 5.03
CA THR A 303 -6.17 0.50 3.91
C THR A 303 -4.98 0.01 3.11
N TRP A 304 -4.98 0.26 1.81
CA TRP A 304 -3.77 0.11 1.01
C TRP A 304 -2.66 1.00 1.56
N SER A 305 -1.45 0.47 1.58
CA SER A 305 -0.20 1.21 1.71
C SER A 305 0.51 1.08 0.38
N ASP A 306 0.86 2.21 -0.20
CA ASP A 306 1.58 2.25 -1.45
C ASP A 306 2.84 3.07 -1.26
N CYS A 307 3.91 2.32 -0.99
CA CYS A 307 5.26 2.85 -0.77
C CYS A 307 5.42 3.75 0.47
N GLY A 308 4.41 3.81 1.35
CA GLY A 308 4.48 4.49 2.64
C GLY A 308 5.39 3.71 3.59
N VAL A 309 6.68 4.02 3.58
CA VAL A 309 7.60 3.59 4.63
C VAL A 309 7.40 4.56 5.80
N PRO A 310 7.00 4.11 7.00
CA PRO A 310 6.82 5.02 8.13
C PRO A 310 8.05 5.90 8.35
N GLY A 311 7.83 7.20 8.54
CA GLY A 311 8.92 8.17 8.74
C GLY A 311 9.62 8.65 7.46
N THR A 312 9.04 8.43 6.27
CA THR A 312 9.53 9.03 5.00
C THR A 312 8.75 10.26 4.58
N THR A 313 9.37 11.10 3.75
CA THR A 313 8.74 12.23 3.08
C THR A 313 7.94 11.76 1.85
N THR A 314 7.12 12.65 1.27
CA THR A 314 6.38 12.38 0.03
C THR A 314 7.27 12.52 -1.21
N ALA A 315 8.29 13.37 -1.13
CA ALA A 315 9.34 13.53 -2.11
C ALA A 315 10.32 12.34 -2.12
N GLY A 316 11.21 12.30 -3.12
CA GLY A 316 12.16 11.21 -3.31
C GLY A 316 12.41 10.91 -4.77
N VAL A 317 13.15 9.83 -5.01
CA VAL A 317 13.63 9.46 -6.34
C VAL A 317 12.69 8.46 -7.00
N ILE A 318 12.33 8.67 -8.25
CA ILE A 318 11.79 7.61 -9.12
C ILE A 318 12.85 7.13 -10.10
N ARG A 319 13.00 5.81 -10.18
CA ARG A 319 13.87 5.13 -11.13
C ARG A 319 13.07 4.25 -12.07
N ARG A 320 13.36 4.32 -13.36
CA ARG A 320 12.96 3.33 -14.36
C ARG A 320 14.11 2.37 -14.63
N ASP A 321 13.84 1.07 -14.50
CA ASP A 321 14.81 0.04 -14.86
C ASP A 321 14.75 -0.34 -16.35
N ALA A 322 15.69 -1.18 -16.79
CA ALA A 322 15.78 -1.62 -18.19
C ALA A 322 14.57 -2.46 -18.65
N THR A 323 13.78 -3.01 -17.73
CA THR A 323 12.55 -3.75 -18.04
C THR A 323 11.33 -2.84 -18.16
N GLY A 324 11.47 -1.55 -17.80
CA GLY A 324 10.36 -0.62 -17.72
C GLY A 324 9.58 -0.71 -16.40
N ALA A 325 10.16 -1.27 -15.34
CA ALA A 325 9.59 -1.17 -14.01
C ALA A 325 9.96 0.18 -13.38
N LEU A 326 8.97 0.85 -12.78
CA LEU A 326 9.19 2.04 -11.96
C LEU A 326 9.40 1.64 -10.51
N TYR A 327 10.37 2.29 -9.87
CA TYR A 327 10.69 2.15 -8.47
C TYR A 327 10.73 3.53 -7.83
N ARG A 328 9.94 3.74 -6.79
CA ARG A 328 9.96 4.89 -5.90
C ARG A 328 10.90 4.64 -4.72
N TYR A 329 11.68 5.64 -4.36
CA TYR A 329 12.57 5.68 -3.21
C TYR A 329 12.24 6.94 -2.40
N SER A 330 11.31 6.82 -1.45
CA SER A 330 10.85 7.94 -0.64
C SER A 330 11.98 8.55 0.20
N GLY A 331 12.01 9.88 0.32
CA GLY A 331 13.01 10.60 1.10
C GLY A 331 12.86 10.40 2.60
N LYS A 332 13.89 10.77 3.36
CA LYS A 332 13.93 10.68 4.82
C LYS A 332 14.51 11.97 5.39
N PRO A 333 14.18 12.33 6.65
CA PRO A 333 14.66 13.56 7.28
C PRO A 333 16.18 13.76 7.32
N ASP A 334 16.97 12.71 7.15
CA ASP A 334 18.44 12.78 7.11
C ASP A 334 19.02 12.91 5.68
N GLY A 335 18.17 13.08 4.67
CA GLY A 335 18.50 13.16 3.25
C GLY A 335 18.74 11.80 2.57
N THR A 336 18.63 10.68 3.30
CA THR A 336 18.69 9.35 2.68
C THR A 336 17.35 8.99 2.02
N VAL A 337 17.35 7.92 1.23
CA VAL A 337 16.12 7.38 0.64
C VAL A 337 15.79 6.01 1.22
N ALA A 338 14.51 5.68 1.25
CA ALA A 338 14.00 4.38 1.67
C ALA A 338 14.30 3.28 0.66
N PRO A 339 14.20 1.99 1.06
CA PRO A 339 14.31 0.87 0.13
C PRO A 339 13.31 0.99 -1.03
N ALA A 340 13.71 0.48 -2.20
CA ALA A 340 12.95 0.60 -3.43
C ALA A 340 11.53 0.04 -3.29
N CYS A 341 10.53 0.82 -3.72
CA CYS A 341 9.16 0.40 -3.87
C CYS A 341 8.75 0.37 -5.33
N LYS A 342 8.39 -0.81 -5.84
CA LYS A 342 7.95 -0.93 -7.24
C LYS A 342 6.57 -0.28 -7.39
N SER A 343 6.47 0.79 -8.16
CA SER A 343 5.27 1.62 -8.34
C SER A 343 4.63 1.47 -9.73
N GLY A 344 5.24 0.69 -10.63
CA GLY A 344 4.67 0.42 -11.95
C GLY A 344 5.48 -0.55 -12.80
N THR A 345 4.88 -1.03 -13.89
CA THR A 345 5.51 -1.88 -14.92
C THR A 345 5.09 -1.44 -16.32
N GLY A 346 5.84 -1.84 -17.35
CA GLY A 346 5.51 -1.52 -18.75
C GLY A 346 5.89 -0.10 -19.19
N TRP A 347 6.65 0.64 -18.39
CA TRP A 347 7.06 2.02 -18.68
C TRP A 347 8.11 2.13 -19.76
N ASN A 348 8.66 1.03 -20.25
CA ASN A 348 9.53 0.99 -21.43
C ASN A 348 8.79 1.38 -22.73
N MET A 349 7.45 1.38 -22.72
CA MET A 349 6.66 1.90 -23.85
C MET A 349 6.69 3.45 -23.94
N MET A 350 7.13 4.12 -22.87
CA MET A 350 7.25 5.57 -22.81
C MET A 350 8.67 6.01 -23.14
N THR A 351 8.82 7.07 -23.92
CA THR A 351 10.12 7.70 -24.17
C THR A 351 10.49 8.64 -23.03
N THR A 352 9.50 9.35 -22.50
CA THR A 352 9.67 10.39 -21.47
C THR A 352 8.63 10.20 -20.38
N VAL A 353 9.01 10.41 -19.12
CA VAL A 353 8.14 10.36 -17.93
C VAL A 353 8.47 11.57 -17.08
N VAL A 354 7.47 12.30 -16.59
CA VAL A 354 7.64 13.52 -15.82
C VAL A 354 6.62 13.53 -14.68
N ARG A 355 7.06 13.88 -13.47
CA ARG A 355 6.20 14.20 -12.32
C ARG A 355 5.39 15.45 -12.65
N HIS A 356 4.09 15.52 -12.37
CA HIS A 356 3.28 16.71 -12.70
C HIS A 356 2.41 17.23 -11.55
N GLY A 357 2.69 16.85 -10.30
CA GLY A 357 1.84 17.23 -9.16
C GLY A 357 0.39 16.76 -9.36
N ASP A 358 -0.57 17.32 -8.63
CA ASP A 358 -2.00 17.02 -8.81
C ASP A 358 -2.56 17.80 -10.02
N PHE A 359 -2.49 17.21 -11.21
CA PHE A 359 -2.79 17.90 -12.47
C PHE A 359 -4.27 17.78 -12.89
N ASP A 360 -4.99 16.79 -12.36
CA ASP A 360 -6.44 16.66 -12.57
C ASP A 360 -7.30 17.06 -11.35
N GLY A 361 -6.68 17.50 -10.26
CA GLY A 361 -7.35 18.03 -9.07
C GLY A 361 -7.95 16.95 -8.18
N ASN A 362 -7.47 15.71 -8.27
CA ASN A 362 -7.96 14.58 -7.51
C ASN A 362 -7.33 14.44 -6.10
N GLY A 363 -6.38 15.31 -5.76
CA GLY A 363 -5.65 15.31 -4.49
C GLY A 363 -4.44 14.37 -4.45
N SER A 364 -4.05 13.76 -5.57
CA SER A 364 -2.92 12.82 -5.68
C SER A 364 -1.92 13.29 -6.74
N GLU A 365 -0.67 12.84 -6.63
CA GLU A 365 0.38 13.21 -7.57
C GLU A 365 0.26 12.44 -8.90
N ASP A 366 0.21 13.16 -10.02
CA ASP A 366 0.10 12.62 -11.36
C ASP A 366 1.45 12.57 -12.09
N ILE A 367 1.50 11.70 -13.11
CA ILE A 367 2.60 11.63 -14.06
C ILE A 367 2.11 11.95 -15.46
N VAL A 368 2.93 12.68 -16.21
CA VAL A 368 2.75 12.85 -17.64
C VAL A 368 3.84 12.07 -18.37
N ALA A 369 3.46 11.30 -19.40
CA ALA A 369 4.39 10.47 -20.15
C ALA A 369 4.14 10.54 -21.67
N VAL A 370 5.22 10.47 -22.44
CA VAL A 370 5.19 10.47 -23.91
C VAL A 370 5.47 9.06 -24.39
N ASP A 371 4.64 8.53 -25.28
CA ASP A 371 4.93 7.26 -25.95
C ASP A 371 5.76 7.42 -27.23
N ALA A 372 6.27 6.31 -27.77
CA ALA A 372 7.09 6.33 -28.98
C ALA A 372 6.35 6.86 -30.24
N GLY A 373 5.01 6.92 -30.22
CA GLY A 373 4.20 7.52 -31.27
C GLY A 373 4.01 9.03 -31.12
N GLY A 374 4.48 9.61 -30.02
CA GLY A 374 4.33 11.03 -29.71
C GLY A 374 3.00 11.39 -29.07
N LEU A 375 2.25 10.42 -28.55
CA LEU A 375 1.06 10.70 -27.75
C LEU A 375 1.49 11.10 -26.34
N LEU A 376 0.82 12.12 -25.81
CA LEU A 376 0.97 12.53 -24.41
C LEU A 376 -0.13 11.90 -23.58
N TRP A 377 0.27 11.23 -22.51
CA TRP A 377 -0.60 10.54 -21.59
C TRP A 377 -0.50 11.17 -20.21
N LEU A 378 -1.65 11.48 -19.62
CA LEU A 378 -1.79 11.71 -18.20
C LEU A 378 -2.02 10.37 -17.52
N TYR A 379 -1.24 10.09 -16.50
CA TYR A 379 -1.40 8.98 -15.58
C TYR A 379 -1.82 9.54 -14.24
N PRO A 380 -3.14 9.55 -13.96
CA PRO A 380 -3.59 9.81 -12.62
C PRO A 380 -3.01 8.78 -11.68
N ALA A 381 -2.42 9.22 -10.57
CA ALA A 381 -2.20 8.27 -9.49
C ALA A 381 -3.57 7.77 -9.00
N ASP A 382 -3.64 6.49 -8.64
CA ASP A 382 -4.69 6.08 -7.72
C ASP A 382 -4.45 6.75 -6.35
N GLY A 383 -5.40 6.65 -5.41
CA GLY A 383 -5.29 7.23 -4.06
C GLY A 383 -4.17 6.62 -3.19
N SER A 384 -3.22 5.93 -3.83
CA SER A 384 -2.09 5.22 -3.29
C SER A 384 -0.76 5.69 -3.92
N GLY A 385 -0.78 6.46 -5.01
CA GLY A 385 0.45 6.90 -5.69
C GLY A 385 1.03 5.88 -6.67
N SER A 386 0.22 4.90 -7.10
CA SER A 386 0.54 3.98 -8.18
C SER A 386 -0.11 4.44 -9.49
N PHE A 387 0.53 4.11 -10.61
CA PHE A 387 0.12 4.57 -11.93
C PHE A 387 -0.28 3.41 -12.83
N SER A 388 -1.50 3.44 -13.36
CA SER A 388 -2.06 2.35 -14.18
C SER A 388 -2.32 2.77 -15.62
N GLY A 389 -2.00 1.87 -16.55
CA GLY A 389 -2.39 2.03 -17.95
C GLY A 389 -3.91 1.96 -18.18
N GLY A 390 -4.68 1.41 -17.23
CA GLY A 390 -6.14 1.36 -17.31
C GLY A 390 -6.84 2.68 -16.97
N THR A 391 -6.16 3.57 -16.24
CA THR A 391 -6.70 4.87 -15.82
C THR A 391 -6.12 6.04 -16.62
N ARG A 392 -5.08 5.80 -17.43
CA ARG A 392 -4.43 6.85 -18.21
C ARG A 392 -5.38 7.51 -19.22
N ARG A 393 -5.19 8.80 -19.43
CA ARG A 393 -5.95 9.61 -20.41
C ARG A 393 -5.00 10.18 -21.44
N GLN A 394 -5.38 10.12 -22.71
CA GLN A 394 -4.63 10.84 -23.75
C GLN A 394 -4.93 12.33 -23.63
N ILE A 395 -3.90 13.16 -23.51
CA ILE A 395 -4.02 14.60 -23.30
C ILE A 395 -3.28 15.41 -24.38
N GLY A 396 -2.63 14.76 -25.34
CA GLY A 396 -1.95 15.45 -26.44
C GLY A 396 -1.40 14.52 -27.52
N THR A 397 -0.92 15.12 -28.61
CA THR A 397 -0.23 14.45 -29.73
C THR A 397 0.93 15.31 -30.23
N GLY A 398 1.91 14.71 -30.90
CA GLY A 398 3.05 15.44 -31.47
C GLY A 398 4.16 15.77 -30.49
N TRP A 399 4.22 15.09 -29.34
CA TRP A 399 5.15 15.40 -28.26
C TRP A 399 6.55 14.80 -28.43
N GLN A 400 6.75 13.94 -29.43
CA GLN A 400 8.06 13.37 -29.77
C GLN A 400 9.08 14.40 -30.29
N VAL A 401 8.67 15.66 -30.47
CA VAL A 401 9.55 16.77 -30.88
C VAL A 401 10.42 17.28 -29.73
N TYR A 402 10.06 16.96 -28.49
CA TYR A 402 10.74 17.41 -27.29
C TYR A 402 11.76 16.38 -26.81
N ASP A 403 13.00 16.82 -26.58
CA ASP A 403 14.05 15.97 -26.01
C ASP A 403 14.09 16.07 -24.48
N VAL A 404 13.52 17.14 -23.91
CA VAL A 404 13.32 17.32 -22.47
C VAL A 404 11.91 17.83 -22.21
N LEU A 405 11.25 17.26 -21.20
CA LEU A 405 10.01 17.78 -20.63
C LEU A 405 10.20 17.98 -19.12
N LEU A 406 9.64 19.05 -18.59
CA LEU A 406 9.73 19.44 -17.18
C LEU A 406 8.36 19.92 -16.71
N ALA A 407 7.94 19.55 -15.50
CA ALA A 407 6.78 20.15 -14.87
C ALA A 407 7.25 21.00 -13.67
N PRO A 408 7.39 22.33 -13.84
CA PRO A 408 7.79 23.21 -12.75
C PRO A 408 6.75 23.37 -11.64
N GLY A 409 5.49 22.97 -11.87
CA GLY A 409 4.36 23.39 -11.04
C GLY A 409 3.71 24.61 -11.68
N ASP A 410 3.15 25.50 -10.87
CA ASP A 410 2.64 26.79 -11.37
C ASP A 410 3.82 27.70 -11.75
N PHE A 411 3.95 28.02 -13.04
CA PHE A 411 5.06 28.81 -13.59
C PHE A 411 4.60 30.17 -14.13
N ASN A 412 3.29 30.42 -14.18
CA ASN A 412 2.69 31.65 -14.68
C ASN A 412 1.80 32.39 -13.65
N GLY A 413 1.71 31.86 -12.43
CA GLY A 413 0.97 32.42 -11.30
C GLY A 413 -0.54 32.26 -11.39
N ASP A 414 -1.06 31.33 -12.21
CA ASP A 414 -2.50 31.09 -12.37
C ASP A 414 -3.07 29.97 -11.48
N ALA A 415 -2.22 29.41 -10.61
CA ALA A 415 -2.49 28.29 -9.71
C ALA A 415 -2.74 26.94 -10.38
N GLU A 416 -2.46 26.80 -11.67
CA GLU A 416 -2.52 25.53 -12.39
C GLU A 416 -1.11 24.97 -12.67
N PRO A 417 -0.90 23.65 -12.58
CA PRO A 417 0.40 23.08 -12.93
C PRO A 417 0.71 23.20 -14.43
N ASP A 418 1.91 23.65 -14.75
CA ASP A 418 2.38 23.91 -16.11
C ASP A 418 3.41 22.87 -16.60
N LEU A 419 3.66 22.88 -17.92
CA LEU A 419 4.69 22.06 -18.55
C LEU A 419 5.63 22.88 -19.42
N LEU A 420 6.91 22.56 -19.35
CA LEU A 420 7.96 23.08 -20.24
C LEU A 420 8.49 21.98 -21.14
N GLY A 421 8.73 22.30 -22.41
CA GLY A 421 9.34 21.40 -23.37
C GLY A 421 10.51 22.06 -24.10
N ARG A 422 11.66 21.39 -24.12
CA ARG A 422 12.80 21.79 -24.96
C ARG A 422 12.81 20.95 -26.22
N ASP A 423 12.89 21.60 -27.37
CA ASP A 423 13.10 20.89 -28.63
C ASP A 423 14.59 20.73 -28.96
N ALA A 424 14.89 19.91 -29.97
CA ALA A 424 16.27 19.62 -30.37
C ALA A 424 17.05 20.85 -30.89
N ALA A 425 16.38 21.95 -31.28
CA ALA A 425 17.04 23.20 -31.64
C ALA A 425 17.42 24.04 -30.41
N GLY A 426 16.90 23.67 -29.24
CA GLY A 426 17.10 24.37 -27.98
C GLY A 426 16.13 25.52 -27.76
N ASP A 427 15.00 25.55 -28.47
CA ASP A 427 13.88 26.42 -28.14
C ASP A 427 13.14 25.83 -26.93
N LEU A 428 12.86 26.68 -25.95
CA LEU A 428 12.09 26.33 -24.75
C LEU A 428 10.65 26.80 -24.93
N TRP A 429 9.73 25.86 -24.82
CA TRP A 429 8.29 26.05 -25.02
C TRP A 429 7.55 25.91 -23.70
N PHE A 430 6.66 26.85 -23.44
CA PHE A 430 5.75 26.87 -22.30
C PHE A 430 4.37 26.39 -22.72
N TYR A 431 3.78 25.55 -21.87
CA TYR A 431 2.43 25.03 -21.99
C TYR A 431 1.68 25.32 -20.69
N ALA A 432 0.80 26.32 -20.72
CA ALA A 432 -0.04 26.65 -19.57
C ALA A 432 -1.01 25.50 -19.28
N GLY A 433 -1.11 25.09 -18.03
CA GLY A 433 -2.19 24.23 -17.54
C GLY A 433 -3.55 24.85 -17.82
N ASN A 434 -4.59 24.01 -17.95
CA ASN A 434 -5.95 24.49 -18.21
C ASN A 434 -6.97 24.11 -17.11
N GLY A 435 -6.49 23.56 -15.99
CA GLY A 435 -7.33 23.11 -14.86
C GLY A 435 -8.22 21.91 -15.12
N THR A 436 -8.06 21.20 -16.25
CA THR A 436 -8.90 20.04 -16.61
C THR A 436 -8.08 18.81 -17.05
N GLY A 437 -6.79 18.80 -16.74
CA GLY A 437 -5.84 17.78 -17.15
C GLY A 437 -5.41 17.91 -18.62
N GLY A 438 -5.12 19.14 -19.08
CA GLY A 438 -4.60 19.44 -20.41
C GLY A 438 -3.91 20.80 -20.48
N TYR A 439 -3.47 21.21 -21.68
CA TYR A 439 -2.69 22.46 -21.86
C TYR A 439 -3.30 23.41 -22.89
N ALA A 440 -3.04 24.71 -22.70
CA ALA A 440 -3.28 25.76 -23.68
C ALA A 440 -2.30 25.68 -24.87
N PRO A 441 -2.52 26.45 -25.95
CA PRO A 441 -1.55 26.56 -27.04
C PRO A 441 -0.17 27.02 -26.54
N LYS A 442 0.89 26.37 -27.02
CA LYS A 442 2.26 26.64 -26.57
C LYS A 442 2.75 28.05 -26.92
N ALA A 443 3.60 28.60 -26.05
CA ALA A 443 4.37 29.81 -26.30
C ALA A 443 5.88 29.52 -26.26
N ARG A 444 6.68 30.16 -27.13
CA ARG A 444 8.14 30.06 -27.02
C ARG A 444 8.63 31.09 -26.01
N ILE A 445 9.29 30.63 -24.96
CA ILE A 445 9.77 31.47 -23.85
C ILE A 445 11.29 31.61 -23.80
N GLY A 446 12.02 30.87 -24.63
CA GLY A 446 13.47 31.02 -24.73
C GLY A 446 14.09 30.28 -25.90
N THR A 447 15.36 30.58 -26.17
CA THR A 447 16.19 29.95 -27.20
C THR A 447 17.58 29.69 -26.63
N GLY A 448 18.33 28.73 -27.16
CA GLY A 448 19.70 28.47 -26.72
C GLY A 448 19.82 27.52 -25.51
N TRP A 449 18.76 26.79 -25.18
CA TRP A 449 18.71 25.89 -24.02
C TRP A 449 19.40 24.54 -24.25
N GLN A 450 19.84 24.24 -25.48
CA GLN A 450 20.62 23.05 -25.83
C GLN A 450 22.02 23.04 -25.19
N ILE A 451 22.44 24.15 -24.57
CA ILE A 451 23.69 24.20 -23.78
C ILE A 451 23.62 23.32 -22.52
N TYR A 452 22.42 23.00 -22.04
CA TYR A 452 22.20 22.24 -20.82
C TYR A 452 22.09 20.75 -21.13
N GLY A 453 23.07 19.95 -20.68
CA GLY A 453 23.00 18.50 -20.78
C GLY A 453 22.05 17.87 -19.76
N ALA A 454 21.76 18.58 -18.67
CA ALA A 454 20.67 18.27 -17.74
C ALA A 454 19.92 19.56 -17.42
N LEU A 455 18.59 19.51 -17.44
CA LEU A 455 17.71 20.62 -17.11
C LEU A 455 16.63 20.07 -16.18
N LEU A 456 16.40 20.75 -15.05
CA LEU A 456 15.62 20.25 -13.93
C LEU A 456 14.66 21.33 -13.45
N ALA A 457 13.50 20.91 -12.95
CA ALA A 457 12.50 21.79 -12.36
C ALA A 457 12.24 21.38 -10.90
N PRO A 458 13.06 21.84 -9.96
CA PRO A 458 12.92 21.53 -8.53
C PRO A 458 11.75 22.22 -7.82
N GLY A 459 11.09 23.20 -8.46
CA GLY A 459 10.12 24.09 -7.82
C GLY A 459 10.82 25.34 -7.31
N ASP A 460 10.38 25.88 -6.18
CA ASP A 460 10.95 27.08 -5.56
C ASP A 460 12.27 26.74 -4.83
N VAL A 461 13.40 27.24 -5.34
CA VAL A 461 14.74 27.02 -4.78
C VAL A 461 15.21 28.22 -3.96
N ASN A 462 14.65 29.41 -4.18
CA ASN A 462 15.09 30.65 -3.56
C ASN A 462 14.14 31.19 -2.48
N GLY A 463 13.01 30.52 -2.25
CA GLY A 463 11.99 30.85 -1.27
C GLY A 463 11.11 32.05 -1.65
N ASP A 464 11.05 32.44 -2.92
CA ASP A 464 10.24 33.58 -3.38
C ASP A 464 8.79 33.21 -3.77
N GLY A 465 8.47 31.91 -3.76
CA GLY A 465 7.17 31.37 -4.10
C GLY A 465 6.99 31.06 -5.59
N GLU A 466 7.99 31.30 -6.43
CA GLU A 466 7.94 31.05 -7.86
C GLU A 466 8.73 29.79 -8.24
N SER A 467 8.28 29.11 -9.30
CA SER A 467 8.94 27.90 -9.76
C SER A 467 10.23 28.21 -10.55
N ASP A 468 11.34 27.56 -10.18
CA ASP A 468 12.67 27.79 -10.75
C ASP A 468 13.17 26.64 -11.63
N LEU A 469 14.20 26.91 -12.43
CA LEU A 469 14.96 25.88 -13.15
C LEU A 469 16.44 25.83 -12.77
N ILE A 470 16.98 24.61 -12.81
CA ILE A 470 18.41 24.34 -12.67
C ILE A 470 18.93 23.69 -13.94
N GLY A 471 19.98 24.27 -14.53
CA GLY A 471 20.63 23.76 -15.73
C GLY A 471 22.10 23.40 -15.49
N ARG A 472 22.52 22.19 -15.87
CA ARG A 472 23.93 21.79 -15.93
C ARG A 472 24.44 21.88 -17.36
N ASP A 473 25.42 22.72 -17.60
CA ASP A 473 26.04 22.80 -18.93
C ASP A 473 27.02 21.64 -19.19
N SER A 474 27.49 21.53 -20.44
CA SER A 474 28.42 20.47 -20.85
C SER A 474 29.80 20.54 -20.17
N ALA A 475 30.20 21.70 -19.64
CA ALA A 475 31.43 21.86 -18.86
C ALA A 475 31.23 21.48 -17.37
N GLY A 476 29.99 21.19 -16.97
CA GLY A 476 29.62 20.84 -15.60
C GLY A 476 29.42 22.03 -14.69
N ALA A 477 29.23 23.24 -15.23
CA ALA A 477 28.75 24.36 -14.44
C ALA A 477 27.23 24.24 -14.22
N LEU A 478 26.81 24.54 -12.99
CA LEU A 478 25.41 24.54 -12.59
C LEU A 478 24.89 25.97 -12.58
N TRP A 479 23.74 26.17 -13.21
CA TRP A 479 23.13 27.48 -13.43
C TRP A 479 21.72 27.50 -12.84
N PHE A 480 21.46 28.50 -12.02
CA PHE A 480 20.15 28.82 -11.46
C PHE A 480 19.42 29.81 -12.37
N HIS A 481 18.18 29.50 -12.72
CA HIS A 481 17.26 30.40 -13.43
C HIS A 481 16.06 30.65 -12.53
N ALA A 482 16.07 31.82 -11.87
CA ALA A 482 14.95 32.23 -11.04
C ALA A 482 13.71 32.47 -11.91
N GLY A 483 12.60 31.83 -11.56
CA GLY A 483 11.29 32.10 -12.13
C GLY A 483 10.86 33.55 -11.89
N ASN A 484 9.85 34.00 -12.62
CA ASN A 484 9.28 35.34 -12.42
C ASN A 484 7.76 35.34 -12.21
N GLY A 485 7.15 34.17 -12.03
CA GLY A 485 5.70 33.99 -11.91
C GLY A 485 4.89 34.42 -13.13
N ALA A 486 5.53 34.55 -14.30
CA ALA A 486 4.90 35.05 -15.52
C ALA A 486 5.46 34.36 -16.76
N ALA A 487 5.68 33.04 -16.66
CA ALA A 487 6.22 32.19 -17.73
C ALA A 487 7.58 32.67 -18.29
N GLY A 488 8.47 33.15 -17.41
CA GLY A 488 9.80 33.64 -17.77
C GLY A 488 10.82 33.49 -16.65
N PHE A 489 12.03 33.99 -16.90
CA PHE A 489 13.16 33.87 -15.99
C PHE A 489 13.89 35.20 -15.81
N ALA A 490 14.50 35.38 -14.64
CA ALA A 490 15.54 36.38 -14.43
C ALA A 490 16.85 35.99 -15.15
N ALA A 491 17.86 36.86 -15.05
CA ALA A 491 19.19 36.53 -15.54
C ALA A 491 19.78 35.34 -14.76
N LYS A 492 20.28 34.33 -15.47
CA LYS A 492 20.86 33.14 -14.84
C LYS A 492 22.06 33.46 -13.94
N VAL A 493 22.20 32.69 -12.87
CA VAL A 493 23.31 32.80 -11.90
C VAL A 493 24.09 31.49 -11.87
N GLY A 494 25.42 31.57 -11.86
CA GLY A 494 26.27 30.39 -11.69
C GLY A 494 26.33 29.98 -10.22
N ILE A 495 25.93 28.75 -9.90
CA ILE A 495 25.78 28.25 -8.53
C ILE A 495 26.67 27.05 -8.22
N GLY A 496 27.46 26.58 -9.19
CA GLY A 496 28.43 25.51 -8.96
C GLY A 496 29.23 25.11 -10.19
N THR A 497 30.28 24.32 -9.97
CA THR A 497 31.10 23.71 -11.03
C THR A 497 31.43 22.26 -10.67
N GLY A 498 31.86 21.45 -11.63
CA GLY A 498 32.27 20.05 -11.37
C GLY A 498 31.12 19.04 -11.39
N TRP A 499 29.94 19.40 -11.89
CA TRP A 499 28.74 18.54 -11.87
C TRP A 499 28.70 17.47 -12.97
N GLN A 500 29.69 17.46 -13.88
CA GLN A 500 29.84 16.44 -14.92
C GLN A 500 30.23 15.05 -14.37
N ILE A 501 30.51 14.96 -13.07
CA ILE A 501 30.80 13.68 -12.38
C ILE A 501 29.57 12.78 -12.23
N TYR A 502 28.37 13.34 -12.39
CA TYR A 502 27.11 12.62 -12.24
C TYR A 502 26.58 12.13 -13.58
N ASP A 503 26.25 10.84 -13.64
CA ASP A 503 25.59 10.22 -14.78
C ASP A 503 24.08 10.54 -14.81
N ALA A 504 23.50 10.78 -13.65
CA ALA A 504 22.14 11.28 -13.49
C ALA A 504 22.10 12.38 -12.41
N LEU A 505 21.32 13.43 -12.67
CA LEU A 505 21.02 14.49 -11.73
C LEU A 505 19.51 14.74 -11.81
N VAL A 506 18.82 14.71 -10.68
CA VAL A 506 17.36 14.83 -10.63
C VAL A 506 16.90 15.77 -9.52
N ALA A 507 15.75 16.39 -9.77
CA ALA A 507 15.04 17.23 -8.82
C ALA A 507 13.99 16.38 -8.08
N ALA A 508 14.38 15.88 -6.91
CA ALA A 508 13.60 14.90 -6.14
C ALA A 508 12.53 15.52 -5.25
N GLY A 509 12.40 16.86 -5.26
CA GLY A 509 11.58 17.63 -4.33
C GLY A 509 12.25 17.80 -2.96
N ASP A 510 11.46 17.98 -1.92
CA ASP A 510 11.90 18.12 -0.52
C ASP A 510 12.18 16.75 0.14
N VAL A 511 13.34 16.17 -0.18
CA VAL A 511 13.69 14.80 0.22
C VAL A 511 13.84 14.70 1.73
N ASN A 512 14.31 15.75 2.41
CA ASN A 512 14.53 15.77 3.86
C ASN A 512 13.36 16.37 4.67
N GLY A 513 12.32 16.90 4.03
CA GLY A 513 11.13 17.42 4.69
C GLY A 513 11.36 18.75 5.40
N ASP A 514 12.35 19.54 4.97
CA ASP A 514 12.67 20.85 5.56
C ASP A 514 11.95 22.02 4.87
N GLY A 515 11.12 21.72 3.86
CA GLY A 515 10.33 22.65 3.08
C GLY A 515 11.08 23.28 1.91
N ARG A 516 12.27 22.76 1.54
CA ARG A 516 13.11 23.31 0.47
C ARG A 516 13.35 22.26 -0.60
N ALA A 517 13.46 22.71 -1.84
CA ALA A 517 13.72 21.79 -2.95
C ALA A 517 15.17 21.29 -2.96
N ASP A 518 15.35 19.97 -3.01
CA ASP A 518 16.65 19.31 -3.00
C ASP A 518 17.07 18.77 -4.37
N LEU A 519 18.35 18.44 -4.51
CA LEU A 519 18.88 17.67 -5.64
C LEU A 519 19.46 16.33 -5.21
N VAL A 520 19.32 15.35 -6.10
CA VAL A 520 19.97 14.05 -5.97
C VAL A 520 20.78 13.75 -7.23
N GLY A 521 22.07 13.44 -7.04
CA GLY A 521 22.98 13.03 -8.10
C GLY A 521 23.40 11.56 -7.93
N ARG A 522 23.46 10.81 -9.04
CA ARG A 522 24.12 9.51 -9.09
C ARG A 522 25.44 9.63 -9.83
N ASP A 523 26.50 9.12 -9.25
CA ASP A 523 27.80 9.04 -9.91
C ASP A 523 27.93 7.75 -10.74
N THR A 524 28.95 7.70 -11.60
CA THR A 524 29.21 6.55 -12.49
C THR A 524 29.56 5.25 -11.75
N ALA A 525 29.89 5.30 -10.47
CA ALA A 525 30.10 4.13 -9.61
C ALA A 525 28.82 3.69 -8.87
N GLY A 526 27.69 4.38 -9.11
CA GLY A 526 26.42 4.14 -8.42
C GLY A 526 26.34 4.77 -7.03
N GLY A 527 27.26 5.66 -6.65
CA GLY A 527 27.12 6.47 -5.45
C GLY A 527 25.94 7.44 -5.59
N LEU A 528 25.03 7.45 -4.63
CA LEU A 528 23.93 8.42 -4.57
C LEU A 528 24.32 9.57 -3.65
N TRP A 529 24.17 10.79 -4.12
CA TRP A 529 24.60 12.01 -3.46
C TRP A 529 23.44 12.97 -3.29
N PHE A 530 23.20 13.38 -2.06
CA PHE A 530 22.16 14.32 -1.67
C PHE A 530 22.73 15.73 -1.53
N TYR A 531 21.98 16.71 -2.02
CA TYR A 531 22.25 18.14 -1.93
C TYR A 531 21.03 18.85 -1.34
N ALA A 532 21.14 19.25 -0.07
CA ALA A 532 20.08 19.99 0.60
C ALA A 532 19.93 21.40 -0.02
N GLY A 533 18.70 21.81 -0.31
CA GLY A 533 18.38 23.17 -0.74
C GLY A 533 18.70 24.20 0.34
N ASP A 534 19.32 25.32 -0.02
CA ASP A 534 19.58 26.40 0.93
C ASP A 534 18.45 27.44 1.03
N GLY A 535 17.40 27.30 0.21
CA GLY A 535 16.26 28.22 0.15
C GLY A 535 16.65 29.63 -0.28
N ALA A 536 17.77 29.78 -0.98
CA ALA A 536 18.31 31.05 -1.47
C ALA A 536 18.89 30.92 -2.90
N GLY A 537 18.44 29.91 -3.66
CA GLY A 537 18.88 29.66 -5.03
C GLY A 537 20.14 28.78 -5.14
N GLY A 538 20.54 28.11 -4.06
CA GLY A 538 21.73 27.26 -4.00
C GLY A 538 21.53 25.95 -3.23
N TYR A 539 22.64 25.23 -3.05
CA TYR A 539 22.65 23.93 -2.39
C TYR A 539 23.81 23.80 -1.42
N ALA A 540 23.58 23.09 -0.31
CA ALA A 540 24.60 22.75 0.66
C ALA A 540 25.64 21.76 0.10
N ALA A 541 26.70 21.53 0.87
CA ALA A 541 27.71 20.52 0.52
C ALA A 541 27.09 19.13 0.41
N ARG A 542 27.47 18.39 -0.64
CA ARG A 542 26.93 17.04 -0.90
C ARG A 542 27.20 16.06 0.23
N LYS A 543 26.23 15.18 0.48
CA LYS A 543 26.36 14.01 1.36
C LYS A 543 26.15 12.74 0.56
N GLN A 544 27.04 11.76 0.69
CA GLN A 544 26.77 10.44 0.11
C GLN A 544 25.69 9.74 0.94
N VAL A 545 24.61 9.34 0.28
CA VAL A 545 23.42 8.75 0.91
C VAL A 545 23.07 7.37 0.37
N GLY A 546 23.83 6.88 -0.62
CA GLY A 546 23.69 5.53 -1.14
C GLY A 546 24.98 5.01 -1.76
N TYR A 547 25.15 3.68 -1.69
CA TYR A 547 26.25 2.95 -2.28
C TYR A 547 25.68 1.92 -3.26
N GLY A 548 26.22 1.85 -4.48
CA GLY A 548 25.77 0.89 -5.49
C GLY A 548 24.29 1.05 -5.84
N PHE A 549 23.79 2.28 -5.89
CA PHE A 549 22.43 2.59 -6.30
C PHE A 549 22.17 1.99 -7.69
N PRO A 550 21.03 1.29 -7.89
CA PRO A 550 20.83 0.51 -9.11
C PRO A 550 20.93 1.35 -10.39
N ALA A 551 21.48 0.74 -11.44
CA ALA A 551 21.48 1.31 -12.79
C ALA A 551 20.06 1.51 -13.32
N GLY A 552 19.91 2.36 -14.34
CA GLY A 552 18.60 2.75 -14.88
C GLY A 552 18.47 4.27 -14.92
N GLU A 553 17.36 4.74 -15.46
CA GLU A 553 17.07 6.16 -15.57
C GLU A 553 16.51 6.68 -14.24
N LEU A 554 17.11 7.73 -13.70
CA LEU A 554 16.48 8.52 -12.63
C LEU A 554 15.62 9.59 -13.31
N ILE A 555 14.37 9.67 -12.92
CA ILE A 555 13.37 10.50 -13.60
C ILE A 555 13.24 11.85 -12.90
N PHE A 556 12.99 11.81 -11.59
CA PHE A 556 12.88 12.94 -10.70
C PHE A 556 13.27 12.50 -9.30
#